data_AF-A0A269PS72-F1
#
_entry.id   AF-A0A269PS72-F1
#
_cell.length_a   1.000
_cell.length_b   1.000
_cell.length_c   1.000
_cell.angle_alpha   90.00
_cell.angle_beta   90.00
_cell.angle_gamma   90.00
#
_symmetry.space_group_name_H-M   'P 1'
#
loop_
_entity.id
_entity.type
_entity.pdbx_description
1 polymer ?
#
loop_
_entity_poly.entity_id
_entity_poly.type
_entity_poly.pdbx_seq_one_letter_code
_entity_poly.pdbx_strand_id
1 'polypeptide(L)'
;MKCHVFIATTQGLVAVQDIELIDDPEVMSIVCLNGTAQSLNISTAYHNFVKKGSGIIQKDFNGQSYRIDVSDNIEHGNSWQLGFYIAHFLESIDLLGDGVPNENDEILCLTGEINIKNKSVKNVTHIATKLVLAKNQITTWQDLGFDVKFLLPVQNSFIDELDQYKACCIQVADIEQAISQLPAINKGAIKNTKLIKQAAIDFKKISPHNYGAKNKKSLFLIVCSVLLLLFIIYTQTNLDKNTQQKANGNHQDNKAKVVKISPYLIAYVRQKTYLNKDEKKCDDSLSTNRLDLINGRFKTLEHAKLCQLLFITPENTKQVIMFTRYKKELINLKSEKKTWPIKIPSSLSNDLYYLLLPLSTFLTDAKIASLNNEIKHLKGPVTVASISPILKRLSINERLLQHKIMTF
;
A
#
# COMPACT_ATOMS: atom_id res chain seq x y z
N MET A 1 -12.33 15.05 7.62
CA MET A 1 -12.96 14.08 6.71
C MET A 1 -12.10 12.86 6.56
N LYS A 2 -12.36 11.93 7.46
CA LYS A 2 -12.08 10.51 7.41
C LYS A 2 -13.40 9.76 7.19
N CYS A 3 -13.31 8.49 6.88
CA CYS A 3 -14.43 7.56 6.82
C CYS A 3 -14.22 6.50 7.91
N HIS A 4 -15.18 6.41 8.82
CA HIS A 4 -15.15 5.44 9.91
C HIS A 4 -15.93 4.19 9.48
N VAL A 5 -15.26 3.05 9.53
CA VAL A 5 -15.79 1.78 9.05
C VAL A 5 -16.28 0.95 10.24
N PHE A 6 -17.55 0.61 10.23
CA PHE A 6 -18.19 -0.25 11.23
C PHE A 6 -18.69 -1.54 10.57
N ILE A 7 -18.31 -2.68 11.14
CA ILE A 7 -18.77 -4.00 10.72
C ILE A 7 -20.06 -4.33 11.45
N ALA A 8 -21.15 -4.56 10.72
CA ALA A 8 -22.40 -4.97 11.33
C ALA A 8 -22.40 -6.48 11.63
N THR A 9 -22.44 -6.81 12.91
CA THR A 9 -22.46 -8.18 13.44
C THR A 9 -23.78 -8.47 14.16
N THR A 10 -24.00 -9.74 14.51
CA THR A 10 -25.14 -10.14 15.35
C THR A 10 -24.98 -9.74 16.82
N GLN A 11 -23.87 -9.09 17.19
CA GLN A 11 -23.63 -8.54 18.52
C GLN A 11 -23.59 -6.99 18.53
N GLY A 12 -23.78 -6.35 17.37
CA GLY A 12 -23.70 -4.90 17.21
C GLY A 12 -22.68 -4.46 16.16
N LEU A 13 -22.44 -3.16 16.12
CA LEU A 13 -21.45 -2.54 15.24
C LEU A 13 -20.05 -2.65 15.85
N VAL A 14 -19.09 -3.14 15.07
CA VAL A 14 -17.69 -3.26 15.46
C VAL A 14 -16.86 -2.28 14.65
N ALA A 15 -16.20 -1.31 15.29
CA ALA A 15 -15.39 -0.32 14.58
C ALA A 15 -14.07 -0.93 14.10
N VAL A 16 -13.65 -0.62 12.88
CA VAL A 16 -12.26 -0.78 12.44
C VAL A 16 -11.47 0.43 12.92
N GLN A 17 -10.43 0.20 13.71
CA GLN A 17 -9.67 1.25 14.40
C GLN A 17 -8.34 1.53 13.71
N ASP A 18 -7.62 0.49 13.28
CA ASP A 18 -6.35 0.65 12.58
C ASP A 18 -6.08 -0.52 11.63
N ILE A 19 -5.30 -0.26 10.58
CA ILE A 19 -4.79 -1.29 9.67
C ILE A 19 -3.29 -1.04 9.46
N GLU A 20 -2.48 -1.98 9.93
CA GLU A 20 -1.03 -1.95 9.79
C GLU A 20 -0.56 -3.03 8.81
N LEU A 21 0.30 -2.65 7.87
CA LEU A 21 0.99 -3.60 7.00
C LEU A 21 2.11 -4.29 7.78
N ILE A 22 2.07 -5.61 7.85
CA ILE A 22 3.15 -6.43 8.39
C ILE A 22 4.10 -6.77 7.23
N ASP A 23 5.31 -6.22 7.30
CA ASP A 23 6.36 -6.42 6.30
C ASP A 23 7.21 -7.66 6.63
N ASP A 24 6.52 -8.79 6.71
CA ASP A 24 7.07 -10.13 6.78
C ASP A 24 6.05 -11.11 6.16
N PRO A 25 6.36 -11.73 5.00
CA PRO A 25 5.45 -12.65 4.33
C PRO A 25 5.25 -13.97 5.07
N GLU A 26 6.10 -14.30 6.05
CA GLU A 26 5.97 -15.50 6.89
C GLU A 26 5.03 -15.27 8.07
N VAL A 27 4.82 -14.00 8.45
CA VAL A 27 3.88 -13.64 9.51
C VAL A 27 2.46 -13.64 8.97
N MET A 28 1.55 -14.28 9.71
CA MET A 28 0.14 -14.31 9.36
C MET A 28 -0.52 -12.95 9.62
N SER A 29 -1.36 -12.46 8.70
CA SER A 29 -2.32 -11.41 9.06
C SER A 29 -3.16 -11.79 10.28
N ILE A 30 -3.41 -10.82 11.16
CA ILE A 30 -4.12 -10.99 12.42
C ILE A 30 -5.16 -9.88 12.60
N VAL A 31 -6.27 -10.23 13.25
CA VAL A 31 -7.29 -9.30 13.74
C VAL A 31 -7.15 -9.23 15.25
N CYS A 32 -6.98 -8.04 15.81
CA CYS A 32 -6.73 -7.82 17.23
C CYS A 32 -7.86 -7.01 17.88
N LEU A 33 -8.12 -7.28 19.15
CA LEU A 33 -9.14 -6.58 19.93
C LEU A 33 -8.57 -5.30 20.54
N ASN A 34 -9.14 -4.16 20.19
CA ASN A 34 -8.94 -2.86 20.82
C ASN A 34 -7.47 -2.48 21.07
N GLY A 35 -6.61 -2.67 20.06
CA GLY A 35 -5.16 -2.37 20.17
C GLY A 35 -4.35 -3.38 20.99
N THR A 36 -4.99 -4.36 21.64
CA THR A 36 -4.31 -5.36 22.47
C THR A 36 -3.64 -6.45 21.62
N ALA A 37 -2.82 -7.29 22.24
CA ALA A 37 -2.25 -8.47 21.59
C ALA A 37 -3.25 -9.64 21.43
N GLN A 38 -4.50 -9.49 21.89
CA GLN A 38 -5.51 -10.55 21.80
C GLN A 38 -6.02 -10.70 20.37
N SER A 39 -5.63 -11.79 19.71
CA SER A 39 -6.15 -12.16 18.39
C SER A 39 -7.60 -12.64 18.48
N LEU A 40 -8.41 -12.25 17.49
CA LEU A 40 -9.78 -12.73 17.31
C LEU A 40 -9.85 -14.05 16.52
N ASN A 41 -10.97 -14.75 16.65
CA ASN A 41 -11.21 -16.07 16.02
C ASN A 41 -11.19 -16.00 14.48
N ILE A 42 -11.50 -14.84 13.89
CA ILE A 42 -11.50 -14.65 12.45
C ILE A 42 -10.10 -14.46 11.84
N SER A 43 -9.02 -14.38 12.64
CA SER A 43 -7.66 -14.10 12.13
C SER A 43 -7.20 -15.05 11.03
N THR A 44 -7.47 -16.35 11.14
CA THR A 44 -7.10 -17.30 10.07
C THR A 44 -7.88 -17.06 8.78
N ALA A 45 -9.18 -16.75 8.88
CA ALA A 45 -10.01 -16.42 7.72
C ALA A 45 -9.57 -15.09 7.08
N TYR A 46 -9.23 -14.09 7.91
CA TYR A 46 -8.66 -12.82 7.47
C TYR A 46 -7.32 -13.00 6.78
N HIS A 47 -6.41 -13.82 7.33
CA HIS A 47 -5.17 -14.17 6.64
C HIS A 47 -5.42 -14.75 5.25
N ASN A 48 -6.38 -15.67 5.10
CA ASN A 48 -6.72 -16.23 3.79
C ASN A 48 -7.31 -15.19 2.81
N PHE A 49 -8.01 -14.20 3.34
CA PHE A 49 -8.55 -13.07 2.60
C PHE A 49 -7.46 -12.10 2.14
N VAL A 50 -6.35 -12.03 2.87
CA VAL A 50 -5.18 -11.20 2.55
C VAL A 50 -4.18 -11.92 1.65
N LYS A 51 -3.75 -13.13 2.02
CA LYS A 51 -2.50 -13.77 1.59
C LYS A 51 -2.27 -13.81 0.09
N LYS A 52 -0.99 -13.80 -0.29
CA LYS A 52 -0.53 -13.89 -1.69
C LYS A 52 -1.10 -15.13 -2.39
N GLY A 53 -1.48 -14.97 -3.65
CA GLY A 53 -1.98 -16.04 -4.51
C GLY A 53 -3.50 -16.24 -4.45
N SER A 54 -4.11 -16.22 -3.27
CA SER A 54 -5.56 -16.43 -3.12
C SER A 54 -6.32 -15.18 -2.69
N GLY A 55 -5.78 -14.40 -1.75
CA GLY A 55 -6.45 -13.28 -1.11
C GLY A 55 -6.76 -12.12 -2.06
N ILE A 56 -7.88 -11.44 -1.82
CA ILE A 56 -8.28 -10.27 -2.62
C ILE A 56 -7.51 -9.02 -2.20
N ILE A 57 -7.13 -8.90 -0.93
CA ILE A 57 -6.41 -7.71 -0.44
C ILE A 57 -5.02 -7.64 -1.08
N GLN A 58 -4.26 -8.74 -1.12
CA GLN A 58 -2.97 -8.73 -1.83
C GLN A 58 -3.14 -8.43 -3.33
N LYS A 59 -4.19 -8.95 -3.98
CA LYS A 59 -4.42 -8.68 -5.42
C LYS A 59 -4.69 -7.21 -5.71
N ASP A 60 -5.42 -6.53 -4.83
CA ASP A 60 -5.89 -5.16 -5.08
C ASP A 60 -4.98 -4.09 -4.44
N PHE A 61 -4.32 -4.40 -3.32
CA PHE A 61 -3.51 -3.44 -2.53
C PHE A 61 -2.04 -3.85 -2.36
N ASN A 62 -1.67 -5.06 -2.79
CA ASN A 62 -0.30 -5.59 -2.83
C ASN A 62 0.45 -5.67 -1.49
N GLY A 63 -0.27 -5.68 -0.36
CA GLY A 63 0.26 -6.15 0.94
C GLY A 63 0.02 -7.64 1.14
N GLN A 64 0.95 -8.31 1.84
CA GLN A 64 0.92 -9.76 2.01
C GLN A 64 0.41 -10.19 3.39
N SER A 65 0.62 -9.35 4.40
CA SER A 65 0.20 -9.57 5.77
C SER A 65 -0.19 -8.26 6.43
N TYR A 66 -1.22 -8.28 7.27
CA TYR A 66 -1.71 -7.09 7.98
C TYR A 66 -2.13 -7.40 9.41
N ARG A 67 -1.93 -6.44 10.30
CA ARG A 67 -2.66 -6.34 11.55
C ARG A 67 -3.84 -5.41 11.34
N ILE A 68 -5.01 -5.80 11.83
CA ILE A 68 -6.19 -4.93 11.90
C ILE A 68 -6.71 -4.93 13.32
N ASP A 69 -6.90 -3.75 13.90
CA ASP A 69 -7.46 -3.58 15.23
C ASP A 69 -8.94 -3.19 15.12
N VAL A 70 -9.78 -3.84 15.94
CA VAL A 70 -11.23 -3.62 15.95
C VAL A 70 -11.74 -3.42 17.37
N SER A 71 -12.83 -2.67 17.55
CA SER A 71 -13.34 -2.29 18.88
C SER A 71 -13.84 -3.47 19.71
N ASP A 72 -14.40 -4.49 19.05
CA ASP A 72 -15.14 -5.58 19.67
C ASP A 72 -14.93 -6.90 18.93
N ASN A 73 -15.37 -7.99 19.57
CA ASN A 73 -15.19 -9.33 19.02
C ASN A 73 -16.04 -9.54 17.75
N ILE A 74 -15.44 -10.20 16.76
CA ILE A 74 -16.12 -10.75 15.59
C ILE A 74 -15.89 -12.25 15.64
N GLU A 75 -16.92 -12.99 16.04
CA GLU A 75 -16.76 -14.41 16.34
C GLU A 75 -16.52 -15.24 15.08
N HIS A 76 -17.49 -15.27 14.16
CA HIS A 76 -17.50 -16.19 13.03
C HIS A 76 -18.22 -15.62 11.80
N GLY A 77 -18.15 -16.36 10.69
CA GLY A 77 -18.81 -16.04 9.42
C GLY A 77 -17.99 -15.13 8.52
N ASN A 78 -18.57 -14.78 7.38
CA ASN A 78 -17.90 -14.01 6.32
C ASN A 78 -18.44 -12.58 6.17
N SER A 79 -19.38 -12.14 7.04
CA SER A 79 -20.03 -10.84 6.88
C SER A 79 -19.14 -9.63 7.10
N TRP A 80 -17.96 -9.82 7.69
CA TRP A 80 -16.95 -8.78 7.87
C TRP A 80 -16.17 -8.46 6.58
N GLN A 81 -16.19 -9.34 5.58
CA GLN A 81 -15.30 -9.23 4.42
C GLN A 81 -15.51 -7.95 3.62
N LEU A 82 -16.76 -7.54 3.40
CA LEU A 82 -17.05 -6.26 2.72
C LEU A 82 -16.47 -5.07 3.49
N GLY A 83 -16.72 -5.00 4.79
CA GLY A 83 -16.23 -3.88 5.61
C GLY A 83 -14.71 -3.85 5.69
N PHE A 84 -14.04 -5.00 5.86
CA PHE A 84 -12.57 -5.05 5.84
C PHE A 84 -12.01 -4.66 4.48
N TYR A 85 -12.62 -5.08 3.37
CA TYR A 85 -12.18 -4.66 2.04
C TYR A 85 -12.26 -3.13 1.88
N ILE A 86 -13.38 -2.53 2.28
CA ILE A 86 -13.57 -1.08 2.21
C ILE A 86 -12.60 -0.35 3.15
N ALA A 87 -12.33 -0.88 4.33
CA ALA A 87 -11.31 -0.32 5.23
C ALA A 87 -9.91 -0.35 4.60
N HIS A 88 -9.50 -1.47 3.98
CA HIS A 88 -8.24 -1.56 3.23
C HIS A 88 -8.17 -0.57 2.07
N PHE A 89 -9.28 -0.40 1.34
CA PHE A 89 -9.37 0.58 0.28
C PHE A 89 -9.17 2.01 0.82
N LEU A 90 -9.90 2.37 1.88
CA LEU A 90 -9.79 3.68 2.53
C LEU A 90 -8.40 3.93 3.12
N GLU A 91 -7.77 2.91 3.71
CA GLU A 91 -6.40 2.99 4.21
C GLU A 91 -5.39 3.21 3.08
N SER A 92 -5.58 2.52 1.95
CA SER A 92 -4.70 2.69 0.78
C SER A 92 -4.69 4.13 0.24
N ILE A 93 -5.77 4.89 0.47
CA ILE A 93 -5.94 6.29 0.07
C ILE A 93 -5.92 7.27 1.25
N ASP A 94 -5.57 6.81 2.47
CA ASP A 94 -5.44 7.63 3.69
C ASP A 94 -6.74 8.35 4.12
N LEU A 95 -7.88 7.70 3.90
CA LEU A 95 -9.19 8.17 4.34
C LEU A 95 -9.79 7.32 5.46
N LEU A 96 -9.16 6.21 5.87
CA LEU A 96 -9.64 5.43 7.01
C LEU A 96 -9.54 6.27 8.29
N GLY A 97 -10.63 6.30 9.05
CA GLY A 97 -10.71 6.84 10.41
C GLY A 97 -10.50 5.74 11.46
N ASP A 98 -10.37 6.15 12.72
CA ASP A 98 -10.00 5.31 13.87
C ASP A 98 -11.20 4.70 14.63
N GLY A 99 -12.38 4.73 14.02
CA GLY A 99 -13.62 4.31 14.68
C GLY A 99 -14.27 5.35 15.61
N VAL A 100 -13.68 6.54 15.77
CA VAL A 100 -14.27 7.65 16.56
C VAL A 100 -14.59 8.84 15.65
N PRO A 101 -15.84 8.97 15.15
CA PRO A 101 -16.21 10.01 14.19
C PRO A 101 -16.08 11.43 14.75
N ASN A 102 -15.51 12.36 13.97
CA ASN A 102 -15.48 13.80 14.27
C ASN A 102 -16.33 14.60 13.26
N GLU A 103 -16.56 15.88 13.55
CA GLU A 103 -17.30 16.78 12.64
C GLU A 103 -16.76 16.71 11.19
N ASN A 104 -17.66 16.55 10.23
CA ASN A 104 -17.38 16.38 8.80
C ASN A 104 -16.72 15.04 8.40
N ASP A 105 -16.74 14.02 9.25
CA ASP A 105 -16.40 12.65 8.88
C ASP A 105 -17.64 11.88 8.40
N GLU A 106 -17.42 10.86 7.57
CA GLU A 106 -18.48 9.95 7.11
C GLU A 106 -18.45 8.63 7.89
N ILE A 107 -19.64 8.05 8.08
CA ILE A 107 -19.79 6.78 8.79
C ILE A 107 -20.33 5.72 7.82
N LEU A 108 -19.60 4.61 7.73
CA LEU A 108 -19.95 3.49 6.88
C LEU A 108 -20.19 2.26 7.75
N CYS A 109 -21.43 1.80 7.81
CA CYS A 109 -21.79 0.50 8.38
C CYS A 109 -21.85 -0.54 7.28
N LEU A 110 -21.17 -1.67 7.39
CA LEU A 110 -21.11 -2.66 6.31
C LEU A 110 -21.34 -4.09 6.80
N THR A 111 -22.01 -4.86 5.96
CA THR A 111 -22.11 -6.32 6.08
C THR A 111 -22.11 -6.94 4.69
N GLY A 112 -21.43 -8.07 4.52
CA GLY A 112 -21.44 -8.80 3.26
C GLY A 112 -20.24 -9.71 3.09
N GLU A 113 -20.43 -10.80 2.35
CA GLU A 113 -19.37 -11.71 1.93
C GLU A 113 -18.87 -11.31 0.54
N ILE A 114 -17.57 -11.39 0.29
CA ILE A 114 -17.02 -11.07 -1.03
C ILE A 114 -16.68 -12.36 -1.77
N ASN A 115 -17.25 -12.51 -2.96
CA ASN A 115 -16.75 -13.51 -3.90
C ASN A 115 -15.46 -12.99 -4.55
N ILE A 116 -14.32 -13.56 -4.15
CA ILE A 116 -12.99 -13.11 -4.59
C ILE A 116 -12.79 -13.20 -6.12
N LYS A 117 -13.49 -14.12 -6.82
CA LYS A 117 -13.30 -14.34 -8.26
C LYS A 117 -13.97 -13.26 -9.10
N ASN A 118 -15.24 -12.95 -8.81
CA ASN A 118 -16.04 -12.01 -9.61
C ASN A 118 -16.31 -10.68 -8.90
N LYS A 119 -15.78 -10.49 -7.69
CA LYS A 119 -15.93 -9.30 -6.85
C LYS A 119 -17.38 -8.95 -6.50
N SER A 120 -18.32 -9.90 -6.66
CA SER A 120 -19.70 -9.73 -6.21
C SER A 120 -19.80 -9.79 -4.69
N VAL A 121 -20.72 -9.01 -4.14
CA VAL A 121 -21.09 -9.01 -2.73
C VAL A 121 -22.22 -10.02 -2.56
N LYS A 122 -21.98 -11.05 -1.77
CA LYS A 122 -22.90 -12.15 -1.49
C LYS A 122 -23.69 -11.88 -0.23
N ASN A 123 -24.91 -12.44 -0.23
CA ASN A 123 -25.79 -12.37 0.91
C ASN A 123 -25.17 -13.07 2.13
N VAL A 124 -25.52 -12.59 3.32
CA VAL A 124 -25.07 -13.14 4.61
C VAL A 124 -26.26 -13.28 5.54
N THR A 125 -26.12 -14.12 6.55
CA THR A 125 -27.21 -14.40 7.50
C THR A 125 -27.48 -13.21 8.42
N HIS A 126 -28.71 -13.18 8.96
CA HIS A 126 -29.17 -12.27 10.01
C HIS A 126 -29.04 -10.77 9.70
N ILE A 127 -29.25 -10.37 8.45
CA ILE A 127 -29.24 -8.94 8.07
C ILE A 127 -30.30 -8.14 8.84
N ALA A 128 -31.51 -8.70 9.02
CA ALA A 128 -32.56 -8.10 9.85
C ALA A 128 -32.05 -7.76 11.26
N THR A 129 -31.48 -8.75 11.94
CA THR A 129 -30.95 -8.62 13.30
C THR A 129 -29.82 -7.58 13.37
N LYS A 130 -28.89 -7.60 12.40
CA LYS A 130 -27.79 -6.62 12.31
C LYS A 130 -28.31 -5.19 12.18
N LEU A 131 -29.35 -4.99 11.38
CA LEU A 131 -29.99 -3.67 11.21
C LEU A 131 -30.68 -3.22 12.50
N VAL A 132 -31.40 -4.12 13.17
CA VAL A 132 -32.04 -3.83 14.48
C VAL A 132 -31.00 -3.46 15.54
N LEU A 133 -29.87 -4.16 15.61
CA LEU A 133 -28.81 -3.87 16.59
C LEU A 133 -28.05 -2.57 16.28
N ALA A 134 -27.86 -2.25 15.00
CA ALA A 134 -27.20 -1.00 14.59
C ALA A 134 -28.11 0.24 14.74
N LYS A 135 -29.43 0.02 14.81
CA LYS A 135 -30.50 1.01 14.80
C LYS A 135 -30.23 2.24 15.68
N ASN A 136 -30.05 2.01 16.98
CA ASN A 136 -29.92 3.09 17.97
C ASN A 136 -28.67 3.94 17.73
N GLN A 137 -27.55 3.29 17.36
CA GLN A 137 -26.29 3.98 17.10
C GLN A 137 -26.37 4.83 15.82
N ILE A 138 -26.98 4.30 14.76
CA ILE A 138 -27.18 5.02 13.50
C ILE A 138 -28.02 6.27 13.72
N THR A 139 -29.13 6.16 14.45
CA THR A 139 -29.97 7.32 14.77
C THR A 139 -29.23 8.35 15.60
N THR A 140 -28.48 7.90 16.62
CA THR A 140 -27.66 8.81 17.42
C THR A 140 -26.69 9.60 16.53
N TRP A 141 -26.03 8.94 15.57
CA TRP A 141 -25.14 9.63 14.63
C TRP A 141 -25.89 10.56 13.67
N GLN A 142 -27.06 10.18 13.17
CA GLN A 142 -27.87 11.04 12.31
C GLN A 142 -28.36 12.29 13.05
N ASP A 143 -28.79 12.15 14.31
CA ASP A 143 -29.23 13.26 15.16
C ASP A 143 -28.07 14.22 15.48
N LEU A 144 -26.84 13.70 15.53
CA LEU A 144 -25.60 14.49 15.64
C LEU A 144 -25.14 15.08 14.30
N GLY A 145 -25.87 14.85 13.20
CA GLY A 145 -25.61 15.42 11.89
C GLY A 145 -24.56 14.69 11.04
N PHE A 146 -24.17 13.46 11.41
CA PHE A 146 -23.25 12.66 10.60
C PHE A 146 -23.94 12.10 9.34
N ASP A 147 -23.19 12.05 8.23
CA ASP A 147 -23.60 11.27 7.05
C ASP A 147 -23.32 9.79 7.32
N VAL A 148 -24.38 9.01 7.50
CA VAL A 148 -24.32 7.58 7.81
C VAL A 148 -24.85 6.77 6.63
N LYS A 149 -24.04 5.86 6.10
CA LYS A 149 -24.43 4.91 5.05
C LYS A 149 -24.29 3.49 5.55
N PHE A 150 -25.33 2.69 5.39
CA PHE A 150 -25.32 1.27 5.68
C PHE A 150 -25.27 0.47 4.39
N LEU A 151 -24.12 -0.10 4.04
CA LEU A 151 -23.94 -0.90 2.83
C LEU A 151 -24.22 -2.38 3.11
N LEU A 152 -25.13 -2.97 2.35
CA LEU A 152 -25.52 -4.38 2.48
C LEU A 152 -25.67 -5.07 1.11
N PRO A 153 -25.63 -6.41 1.04
CA PRO A 153 -25.81 -7.12 -0.23
C PRO A 153 -27.23 -6.92 -0.77
N VAL A 154 -27.40 -6.97 -2.09
CA VAL A 154 -28.73 -7.00 -2.72
C VAL A 154 -29.58 -8.14 -2.11
N GLN A 155 -30.77 -7.78 -1.63
CA GLN A 155 -31.75 -8.70 -1.04
C GLN A 155 -32.97 -8.83 -1.96
N ASN A 156 -33.52 -10.03 -2.07
CA ASN A 156 -34.72 -10.29 -2.87
C ASN A 156 -36.00 -9.76 -2.21
N SER A 157 -36.05 -9.72 -0.87
CA SER A 157 -37.12 -9.09 -0.10
C SER A 157 -36.48 -8.10 0.86
N PHE A 158 -36.66 -6.81 0.58
CA PHE A 158 -36.34 -5.78 1.57
C PHE A 158 -37.36 -5.91 2.70
N ILE A 159 -36.90 -5.93 3.94
CA ILE A 159 -37.80 -6.07 5.09
C ILE A 159 -38.63 -4.79 5.17
N ASP A 160 -39.93 -4.91 4.91
CA ASP A 160 -40.89 -3.79 4.98
C ASP A 160 -40.96 -3.17 6.39
N GLU A 161 -40.46 -3.86 7.42
CA GLU A 161 -40.40 -3.38 8.82
C GLU A 161 -39.30 -2.31 9.11
N LEU A 162 -38.56 -1.83 8.10
CA LEU A 162 -37.42 -0.90 8.26
C LEU A 162 -37.64 0.51 7.70
N ASP A 163 -38.89 0.96 7.55
CA ASP A 163 -39.26 2.20 6.83
C ASP A 163 -38.48 3.46 7.23
N GLN A 164 -38.04 3.61 8.50
CA GLN A 164 -37.26 4.77 8.94
C GLN A 164 -35.76 4.71 8.59
N TYR A 165 -35.20 3.52 8.31
CA TYR A 165 -33.76 3.29 8.05
C TYR A 165 -33.47 3.04 6.56
N LYS A 166 -34.51 2.90 5.75
CA LYS A 166 -34.39 2.63 4.32
C LYS A 166 -33.58 3.70 3.60
N ALA A 167 -33.64 4.94 4.07
CA ALA A 167 -32.92 6.08 3.49
C ALA A 167 -31.39 5.96 3.58
N CYS A 168 -30.85 5.38 4.66
CA CYS A 168 -29.40 5.19 4.82
C CYS A 168 -28.93 3.80 4.36
N CYS A 169 -29.83 2.85 4.14
CA CYS A 169 -29.51 1.51 3.69
C CYS A 169 -29.33 1.44 2.17
N ILE A 170 -28.12 1.12 1.72
CA ILE A 170 -27.74 1.06 0.32
C ILE A 170 -27.38 -0.38 -0.03
N GLN A 171 -28.12 -0.96 -0.97
CA GLN A 171 -27.80 -2.27 -1.50
C GLN A 171 -26.67 -2.20 -2.52
N VAL A 172 -25.71 -3.11 -2.41
CA VAL A 172 -24.58 -3.24 -3.32
C VAL A 172 -24.47 -4.67 -3.83
N ALA A 173 -24.32 -4.82 -5.15
CA ALA A 173 -24.17 -6.11 -5.82
C ALA A 173 -22.70 -6.55 -5.92
N ASP A 174 -21.78 -5.58 -5.86
CA ASP A 174 -20.35 -5.78 -6.02
C ASP A 174 -19.53 -4.68 -5.32
N ILE A 175 -18.23 -4.90 -5.26
CA ILE A 175 -17.27 -3.98 -4.65
C ILE A 175 -17.25 -2.61 -5.34
N GLU A 176 -17.45 -2.55 -6.66
CA GLU A 176 -17.39 -1.28 -7.41
C GLU A 176 -18.57 -0.37 -7.03
N GLN A 177 -19.76 -0.96 -6.86
CA GLN A 177 -20.92 -0.26 -6.31
C GLN A 177 -20.71 0.18 -4.86
N ALA A 178 -20.03 -0.61 -4.03
CA ALA A 178 -19.71 -0.18 -2.66
C ALA A 178 -18.73 1.00 -2.66
N ILE A 179 -17.69 0.97 -3.50
CA ILE A 179 -16.72 2.06 -3.64
C ILE A 179 -17.38 3.34 -4.17
N SER A 180 -18.39 3.24 -5.03
CA SER A 180 -19.07 4.43 -5.57
C SER A 180 -19.90 5.19 -4.55
N GLN A 181 -20.21 4.60 -3.38
CA GLN A 181 -20.89 5.26 -2.26
C GLN A 181 -19.94 6.04 -1.34
N LEU A 182 -18.64 5.80 -1.47
CA LEU A 182 -17.62 6.50 -0.69
C LEU A 182 -17.58 7.99 -1.12
N PRO A 183 -17.12 8.89 -0.22
CA PRO A 183 -17.01 10.30 -0.55
C PRO A 183 -16.25 10.49 -1.85
N ALA A 184 -16.63 11.50 -2.64
CA ALA A 184 -16.02 11.75 -3.94
C ALA A 184 -14.50 11.90 -3.82
N ILE A 185 -13.80 10.80 -4.06
CA ILE A 185 -12.36 10.80 -4.24
C ILE A 185 -12.13 11.61 -5.51
N ASN A 186 -11.39 12.72 -5.42
CA ASN A 186 -10.99 13.49 -6.59
C ASN A 186 -10.55 12.52 -7.69
N LYS A 187 -11.32 12.44 -8.79
CA LYS A 187 -11.28 11.40 -9.84
C LYS A 187 -9.90 11.19 -10.51
N GLY A 188 -8.90 11.99 -10.15
CA GLY A 188 -7.49 11.76 -10.47
C GLY A 188 -6.85 10.56 -9.75
N ALA A 189 -7.30 10.18 -8.55
CA ALA A 189 -6.71 9.06 -7.81
C ALA A 189 -7.11 7.67 -8.39
N ILE A 190 -8.34 7.54 -8.93
CA ILE A 190 -8.87 6.29 -9.49
C ILE A 190 -8.25 5.97 -10.87
N LYS A 191 -7.70 6.96 -11.59
CA LYS A 191 -7.01 6.74 -12.87
C LYS A 191 -5.67 6.01 -12.72
N ASN A 192 -4.99 6.13 -11.57
CA ASN A 192 -3.73 5.43 -11.33
C ASN A 192 -3.93 3.92 -11.17
N THR A 193 -5.09 3.47 -10.67
CA THR A 193 -5.45 2.04 -10.61
C THR A 193 -5.76 1.45 -11.99
N LYS A 194 -6.32 2.24 -12.92
CA LYS A 194 -6.50 1.83 -14.33
C LYS A 194 -5.20 1.80 -15.12
N LEU A 195 -4.27 2.73 -14.87
CA LEU A 195 -2.95 2.75 -15.52
C LEU A 195 -2.07 1.55 -15.10
N ILE A 196 -2.22 1.06 -13.87
CA ILE A 196 -1.56 -0.17 -13.39
C ILE A 196 -2.13 -1.43 -14.08
N LYS A 197 -3.43 -1.47 -14.38
CA LYS A 197 -4.05 -2.57 -15.15
C LYS A 197 -3.53 -2.64 -16.59
N GLN A 198 -3.29 -1.50 -17.25
CA GLN A 198 -2.81 -1.48 -18.63
C GLN A 198 -1.36 -2.01 -18.74
N ALA A 199 -0.47 -1.62 -17.82
CA ALA A 199 0.91 -2.10 -17.79
C ALA A 199 1.03 -3.60 -17.48
N ALA A 200 0.06 -4.19 -16.75
CA ALA A 200 0.02 -5.62 -16.47
C ALA A 200 -0.54 -6.47 -17.64
N ILE A 201 -1.37 -5.87 -18.50
CA ILE A 201 -1.93 -6.55 -19.69
C ILE A 201 -0.86 -6.68 -20.79
N ASP A 202 0.04 -5.69 -20.92
CA ASP A 202 1.14 -5.76 -21.90
C ASP A 202 2.20 -6.82 -21.58
N PHE A 203 2.28 -7.29 -20.32
CA PHE A 203 3.11 -8.44 -19.93
C PHE A 203 2.43 -9.81 -20.08
N LYS A 204 1.13 -9.86 -20.42
CA LYS A 204 0.36 -11.12 -20.52
C LYS A 204 0.21 -11.67 -21.94
N LYS A 205 0.93 -11.11 -22.91
CA LYS A 205 0.94 -11.58 -24.32
C LYS A 205 1.94 -12.71 -24.63
N ILE A 206 2.39 -13.43 -23.60
CA ILE A 206 3.06 -14.72 -23.79
C ILE A 206 2.25 -15.76 -23.01
N SER A 207 1.27 -16.35 -23.69
CA SER A 207 0.50 -17.49 -23.20
C SER A 207 1.12 -18.79 -23.73
N PRO A 208 1.30 -19.82 -22.91
CA PRO A 208 1.34 -21.19 -23.38
C PRO A 208 0.06 -21.90 -22.92
N HIS A 209 -0.88 -22.09 -23.85
CA HIS A 209 -1.85 -23.17 -23.72
C HIS A 209 -2.07 -23.82 -25.08
N ASN A 210 -1.57 -25.06 -25.20
CA ASN A 210 -2.18 -26.23 -25.83
C ASN A 210 -1.10 -27.15 -26.39
N TYR A 211 -0.71 -28.17 -25.62
CA TYR A 211 -0.03 -29.35 -26.15
C TYR A 211 -0.87 -30.59 -25.83
N GLY A 212 -1.90 -30.78 -26.65
CA GLY A 212 -2.57 -32.06 -26.83
C GLY A 212 -2.14 -32.67 -28.16
N ALA A 213 -1.51 -33.84 -28.07
CA ALA A 213 -1.23 -34.84 -29.10
C ALA A 213 -1.44 -34.45 -30.58
N LYS A 214 -0.34 -34.16 -31.30
CA LYS A 214 -0.02 -34.58 -32.68
C LYS A 214 1.16 -33.75 -33.22
N ASN A 215 2.38 -34.29 -33.18
CA ASN A 215 3.37 -34.12 -34.26
C ASN A 215 4.71 -34.79 -33.92
N LYS A 216 4.93 -36.00 -34.44
CA LYS A 216 6.25 -36.68 -34.40
C LYS A 216 7.37 -35.89 -35.11
N LYS A 217 7.02 -34.90 -35.94
CA LYS A 217 7.99 -34.02 -36.62
C LYS A 217 8.56 -32.91 -35.72
N SER A 218 7.89 -32.55 -34.62
CA SER A 218 8.36 -31.52 -33.68
C SER A 218 9.40 -32.04 -32.70
N LEU A 219 9.34 -33.33 -32.34
CA LEU A 219 10.33 -33.96 -31.46
C LEU A 219 11.69 -34.09 -32.17
N PHE A 220 11.68 -34.36 -33.48
CA PHE A 220 12.89 -34.44 -34.29
C PHE A 220 13.65 -33.10 -34.34
N LEU A 221 12.93 -31.98 -34.45
CA LEU A 221 13.54 -30.64 -34.44
C LEU A 221 14.14 -30.28 -33.08
N ILE A 222 13.53 -30.70 -31.97
CA ILE A 222 14.07 -30.48 -30.62
C ILE A 222 15.33 -31.33 -30.41
N VAL A 223 15.33 -32.60 -30.84
CA VAL A 223 16.50 -33.47 -30.76
C VAL A 223 17.65 -32.95 -31.63
N CYS A 224 17.36 -32.46 -32.85
CA CYS A 224 18.37 -31.82 -33.69
C CYS A 224 18.91 -30.53 -33.06
N SER A 225 18.06 -29.70 -32.44
CA SER A 225 18.49 -28.48 -31.75
C SER A 225 19.39 -28.77 -30.55
N VAL A 226 19.11 -29.83 -29.77
CA VAL A 226 19.94 -30.23 -28.64
C VAL A 226 21.28 -30.82 -29.12
N LEU A 227 21.28 -31.62 -30.19
CA LEU A 227 22.51 -32.14 -30.79
C LEU A 227 23.39 -31.04 -31.39
N LEU A 228 22.78 -30.00 -31.96
CA LEU A 228 23.51 -28.85 -32.51
C LEU A 228 24.13 -27.99 -31.39
N LEU A 229 23.43 -27.84 -30.25
CA LEU A 229 23.97 -27.21 -29.05
C LEU A 229 25.13 -28.00 -28.45
N LEU A 230 25.01 -29.33 -28.37
CA LEU A 230 26.10 -30.20 -27.91
C LEU A 230 27.29 -30.17 -28.87
N PHE A 231 27.07 -30.06 -30.18
CA PHE A 231 28.12 -29.90 -31.17
C PHE A 231 28.83 -28.53 -31.03
N ILE A 232 28.10 -27.44 -30.79
CA ILE A 232 28.69 -26.12 -30.52
C ILE A 232 29.52 -26.12 -29.22
N ILE A 233 29.05 -26.79 -28.17
CA ILE A 233 29.81 -26.92 -26.92
C ILE A 233 31.07 -27.78 -27.14
N TYR A 234 30.97 -28.83 -27.96
CA TYR A 234 32.11 -29.69 -28.31
C TYR A 234 33.16 -28.98 -29.19
N THR A 235 32.74 -28.07 -30.08
CA THR A 235 33.67 -27.27 -30.89
C THR A 235 34.29 -26.13 -30.09
N GLN A 236 33.56 -25.50 -29.17
CA GLN A 236 34.11 -24.47 -28.28
C GLN A 236 35.14 -25.03 -27.30
N THR A 237 34.89 -26.22 -26.74
CA THR A 237 35.84 -26.89 -25.82
C THR A 237 37.11 -27.39 -26.50
N ASN A 238 37.09 -27.61 -27.83
CA ASN A 238 38.29 -27.93 -28.61
C ASN A 238 39.05 -26.70 -29.13
N LEU A 239 38.41 -25.52 -29.19
CA LEU A 239 39.09 -24.27 -29.57
C LEU A 239 39.95 -23.72 -28.43
N ASP A 240 39.57 -23.94 -27.17
CA ASP A 240 40.29 -23.42 -25.99
C ASP A 240 41.60 -24.14 -25.64
N LYS A 241 41.96 -25.21 -26.37
CA LYS A 241 43.26 -25.89 -26.18
C LYS A 241 44.41 -25.33 -27.04
N ASN A 242 44.14 -24.38 -27.94
CA ASN A 242 45.14 -23.96 -28.94
C ASN A 242 45.54 -22.48 -28.91
N THR A 243 45.28 -21.73 -27.83
CA THR A 243 45.71 -20.32 -27.79
C THR A 243 46.14 -19.86 -26.40
N GLN A 244 47.24 -20.42 -25.90
CA GLN A 244 48.17 -19.62 -25.08
C GLN A 244 49.37 -19.25 -25.94
N GLN A 245 49.33 -18.09 -26.59
CA GLN A 245 50.50 -17.25 -26.83
C GLN A 245 50.11 -15.89 -27.43
N LYS A 246 50.74 -14.85 -26.84
CA LYS A 246 50.99 -13.50 -27.37
C LYS A 246 49.87 -12.44 -27.29
N ALA A 247 50.02 -11.61 -26.26
CA ALA A 247 50.38 -10.19 -26.31
C ALA A 247 49.53 -9.19 -27.12
N ASN A 248 49.20 -8.14 -26.37
CA ASN A 248 49.02 -6.72 -26.73
C ASN A 248 47.78 -6.27 -27.49
N GLY A 249 47.05 -5.39 -26.79
CA GLY A 249 46.55 -4.13 -27.32
C GLY A 249 45.28 -4.24 -28.15
N ASN A 250 44.13 -3.94 -27.53
CA ASN A 250 43.26 -2.91 -28.07
C ASN A 250 42.18 -2.48 -27.07
N HIS A 251 41.95 -1.18 -27.07
CA HIS A 251 40.79 -0.51 -26.48
C HIS A 251 39.51 -1.24 -26.87
N GLN A 252 38.73 -1.62 -25.86
CA GLN A 252 37.34 -2.01 -26.05
C GLN A 252 36.49 -1.31 -24.99
N ASP A 253 35.64 -0.41 -25.48
CA ASP A 253 34.60 0.28 -24.73
C ASP A 253 33.71 -0.74 -24.00
N ASN A 254 34.01 -0.96 -22.72
CA ASN A 254 33.09 -1.61 -21.81
C ASN A 254 31.99 -0.62 -21.47
N LYS A 255 30.91 -0.61 -22.26
CA LYS A 255 29.61 -0.09 -21.81
C LYS A 255 29.17 -0.93 -20.61
N ALA A 256 29.51 -0.46 -19.42
CA ALA A 256 29.04 -0.98 -18.16
C ALA A 256 27.51 -1.13 -18.24
N LYS A 257 27.04 -2.35 -18.04
CA LYS A 257 25.62 -2.68 -17.96
C LYS A 257 25.08 -1.93 -16.74
N VAL A 258 24.47 -0.76 -16.96
CA VAL A 258 23.93 0.09 -15.90
C VAL A 258 22.87 -0.72 -15.14
N VAL A 259 23.25 -1.23 -13.97
CA VAL A 259 22.33 -1.90 -13.07
C VAL A 259 21.37 -0.84 -12.57
N LYS A 260 20.09 -0.98 -12.93
CA LYS A 260 19.04 -0.06 -12.49
C LYS A 260 18.76 -0.32 -11.01
N ILE A 261 19.42 0.44 -10.15
CA ILE A 261 19.25 0.37 -8.69
C ILE A 261 17.89 0.99 -8.34
N SER A 262 17.02 0.23 -7.68
CA SER A 262 15.78 0.75 -7.10
C SER A 262 16.09 1.62 -5.88
N PRO A 263 15.36 2.71 -5.64
CA PRO A 263 15.55 3.54 -4.45
C PRO A 263 15.25 2.76 -3.16
N TYR A 264 16.00 3.02 -2.09
CA TYR A 264 15.85 2.43 -0.76
C TYR A 264 16.29 3.42 0.33
N LEU A 265 15.90 3.17 1.59
CA LEU A 265 16.42 3.91 2.74
C LEU A 265 17.47 3.06 3.48
N ILE A 266 18.43 3.74 4.10
CA ILE A 266 19.32 3.15 5.12
C ILE A 266 19.02 3.85 6.44
N ALA A 267 18.51 3.08 7.39
CA ALA A 267 18.32 3.51 8.76
C ALA A 267 19.51 3.06 9.61
N TYR A 268 20.19 4.01 10.23
CA TYR A 268 21.16 3.74 11.27
C TYR A 268 20.42 3.76 12.60
N VAL A 269 20.45 2.65 13.33
CA VAL A 269 19.77 2.50 14.61
C VAL A 269 20.75 2.18 15.73
N ARG A 270 20.45 2.67 16.93
CA ARG A 270 21.22 2.40 18.15
C ARG A 270 21.14 0.91 18.51
N GLN A 271 22.28 0.31 18.86
CA GLN A 271 22.30 -1.09 19.33
C GLN A 271 21.89 -1.22 20.80
N LYS A 272 22.17 -0.21 21.64
CA LYS A 272 21.85 -0.27 23.07
C LYS A 272 20.38 0.12 23.30
N THR A 273 19.75 -0.57 24.24
CA THR A 273 18.33 -0.41 24.61
C THR A 273 18.05 0.79 25.49
N TYR A 274 19.08 1.44 26.04
CA TYR A 274 18.92 2.59 26.93
C TYR A 274 19.06 3.90 26.16
N LEU A 275 18.08 4.78 26.28
CA LEU A 275 18.16 6.16 25.81
C LEU A 275 19.36 6.83 26.49
N ASN A 276 20.40 7.11 25.70
CA ASN A 276 21.51 7.95 26.15
C ASN A 276 20.92 9.30 26.60
N LYS A 277 21.38 9.85 27.75
CA LYS A 277 20.83 11.10 28.34
C LYS A 277 20.86 12.30 27.38
N ASP A 278 21.64 12.19 26.32
CA ASP A 278 21.69 13.14 25.22
C ASP A 278 20.97 12.54 24.00
N GLU A 279 19.67 12.84 23.86
CA GLU A 279 18.83 12.39 22.73
C GLU A 279 19.43 12.75 21.36
N LYS A 280 20.35 13.72 21.32
CA LYS A 280 20.99 14.23 20.10
C LYS A 280 22.26 13.47 19.70
N LYS A 281 22.80 12.57 20.52
CA LYS A 281 24.00 11.79 20.19
C LYS A 281 23.69 10.33 19.93
N CYS A 282 24.20 9.85 18.82
CA CYS A 282 24.19 8.44 18.46
C CYS A 282 25.33 7.69 19.14
N ASP A 283 25.08 6.45 19.53
CA ASP A 283 26.13 5.57 20.05
C ASP A 283 27.17 5.28 18.97
N ASP A 284 28.41 5.03 19.36
CA ASP A 284 29.52 4.73 18.42
C ASP A 284 29.25 3.45 17.59
N SER A 285 28.42 2.54 18.10
CA SER A 285 27.98 1.34 17.40
C SER A 285 26.54 1.46 16.89
N LEU A 286 26.41 1.56 15.57
CA LEU A 286 25.13 1.62 14.85
C LEU A 286 24.91 0.32 14.08
N SER A 287 23.71 -0.24 14.15
CA SER A 287 23.28 -1.23 13.15
C SER A 287 22.62 -0.52 11.97
N THR A 288 22.82 -1.06 10.78
CA THR A 288 22.27 -0.54 9.53
C THR A 288 21.13 -1.43 9.05
N ASN A 289 19.94 -0.85 8.97
CA ASN A 289 18.77 -1.49 8.40
C ASN A 289 18.47 -0.89 7.03
N ARG A 290 18.47 -1.74 6.01
CA ARG A 290 18.00 -1.35 4.68
C ARG A 290 16.49 -1.47 4.62
N LEU A 291 15.80 -0.39 4.26
CA LEU A 291 14.35 -0.36 4.06
C LEU A 291 14.10 -0.29 2.55
N ASP A 292 13.75 -1.42 1.97
CA ASP A 292 13.43 -1.50 0.54
C ASP A 292 12.08 -0.84 0.24
N LEU A 293 11.96 -0.33 -0.99
CA LEU A 293 10.73 0.27 -1.46
C LEU A 293 9.76 -0.80 -1.96
N ILE A 294 8.59 -0.89 -1.34
CA ILE A 294 7.51 -1.79 -1.75
C ILE A 294 6.28 -0.94 -2.08
N ASN A 295 5.82 -0.99 -3.32
CA ASN A 295 4.65 -0.21 -3.81
C ASN A 295 4.75 1.31 -3.65
N GLY A 296 5.95 1.87 -3.53
CA GLY A 296 6.11 3.31 -3.32
C GLY A 296 6.03 3.71 -1.85
N ARG A 297 5.97 2.74 -0.93
CA ARG A 297 6.14 2.94 0.51
C ARG A 297 7.40 2.24 0.97
N PHE A 298 8.15 2.87 1.86
CA PHE A 298 9.23 2.21 2.59
C PHE A 298 8.68 1.55 3.85
N LYS A 299 9.34 0.49 4.32
CA LYS A 299 9.03 -0.17 5.60
C LYS A 299 9.00 0.85 6.74
N THR A 300 7.99 0.75 7.60
CA THR A 300 7.85 1.57 8.80
C THR A 300 9.00 1.27 9.78
N LEU A 301 9.53 2.30 10.43
CA LEU A 301 10.64 2.15 11.37
C LEU A 301 10.27 2.68 12.76
N GLU A 302 10.69 1.99 13.83
CA GLU A 302 10.55 2.47 15.20
C GLU A 302 11.51 3.64 15.49
N HIS A 303 10.98 4.75 15.98
CA HIS A 303 11.71 5.99 16.20
C HIS A 303 12.70 5.91 17.36
N ALA A 304 12.36 5.17 18.43
CA ALA A 304 13.10 5.18 19.71
C ALA A 304 14.60 4.84 19.57
N LYS A 305 14.99 4.16 18.49
CA LYS A 305 16.38 3.80 18.21
C LYS A 305 16.94 4.45 16.95
N LEU A 306 16.16 5.23 16.21
CA LEU A 306 16.59 5.82 14.94
C LEU A 306 17.57 6.97 15.19
N CYS A 307 18.71 6.88 14.52
CA CYS A 307 19.84 7.78 14.71
C CYS A 307 20.07 8.65 13.48
N GLN A 308 20.09 8.03 12.32
CA GLN A 308 20.23 8.70 11.05
C GLN A 308 19.43 7.93 10.00
N LEU A 309 18.85 8.67 9.06
CA LEU A 309 18.20 8.08 7.92
C LEU A 309 18.76 8.66 6.63
N LEU A 310 19.20 7.78 5.74
CA LEU A 310 19.72 8.15 4.43
C LEU A 310 18.79 7.62 3.36
N PHE A 311 18.50 8.45 2.38
CA PHE A 311 17.81 8.03 1.17
C PHE A 311 18.78 7.78 0.04
N ILE A 312 18.72 6.58 -0.53
CA ILE A 312 19.57 6.13 -1.63
C ILE A 312 18.74 6.12 -2.90
N THR A 313 19.23 6.81 -3.93
CA THR A 313 18.53 7.04 -5.18
C THR A 313 19.24 6.40 -6.36
N PRO A 314 18.55 6.14 -7.48
CA PRO A 314 19.21 5.80 -8.74
C PRO A 314 20.17 6.90 -9.21
N GLU A 315 21.20 6.56 -9.99
CA GLU A 315 22.28 7.47 -10.38
C GLU A 315 21.83 8.71 -11.16
N ASN A 316 20.69 8.64 -11.84
CA ASN A 316 20.14 9.76 -12.60
C ASN A 316 19.39 10.78 -11.73
N THR A 317 19.30 10.58 -10.42
CA THR A 317 18.59 11.50 -9.52
C THR A 317 19.47 12.72 -9.23
N LYS A 318 18.99 13.90 -9.64
CA LYS A 318 19.71 15.17 -9.47
C LYS A 318 19.22 15.97 -8.27
N GLN A 319 17.97 15.75 -7.84
CA GLN A 319 17.36 16.48 -6.75
C GLN A 319 16.39 15.56 -5.99
N VAL A 320 16.30 15.74 -4.67
CA VAL A 320 15.23 15.13 -3.86
C VAL A 320 14.54 16.21 -3.05
N ILE A 321 13.23 16.30 -3.23
CA ILE A 321 12.36 17.17 -2.43
C ILE A 321 11.61 16.31 -1.42
N MET A 322 11.64 16.72 -0.16
CA MET A 322 10.87 16.11 0.92
C MET A 322 9.70 17.01 1.30
N PHE A 323 8.54 16.40 1.51
CA PHE A 323 7.35 17.08 2.03
C PHE A 323 7.01 16.54 3.41
N THR A 324 6.90 17.43 4.39
CA THR A 324 6.44 17.06 5.74
C THR A 324 4.90 17.03 5.77
N ARG A 325 4.31 16.02 6.40
CA ARG A 325 2.86 15.81 6.33
C ARG A 325 2.03 16.95 6.93
N TYR A 326 2.23 17.33 8.19
CA TYR A 326 1.34 18.28 8.86
C TYR A 326 1.94 19.68 8.97
N LYS A 327 3.28 19.80 9.02
CA LYS A 327 3.95 21.12 8.90
C LYS A 327 3.83 21.74 7.50
N LYS A 328 3.49 20.93 6.48
CA LYS A 328 3.37 21.37 5.08
C LYS A 328 4.62 22.07 4.55
N GLU A 329 5.79 21.71 5.09
CA GLU A 329 7.07 22.22 4.65
C GLU A 329 7.58 21.43 3.45
N LEU A 330 8.20 22.16 2.53
CA LEU A 330 8.95 21.64 1.40
C LEU A 330 10.44 21.81 1.69
N ILE A 331 11.17 20.70 1.76
CA ILE A 331 12.59 20.68 2.10
C ILE A 331 13.36 20.11 0.92
N ASN A 332 14.26 20.92 0.33
CA ASN A 332 15.20 20.44 -0.67
C ASN A 332 16.37 19.75 0.03
N LEU A 333 16.47 18.43 -0.10
CA LEU A 333 17.53 17.67 0.55
C LEU A 333 18.88 17.98 -0.11
N LYS A 334 19.95 18.01 0.68
CA LYS A 334 21.31 18.17 0.16
C LYS A 334 21.91 16.78 -0.04
N SER A 335 22.49 16.53 -1.22
CA SER A 335 23.16 15.25 -1.48
C SER A 335 24.55 15.24 -0.86
N GLU A 336 24.89 14.11 -0.22
CA GLU A 336 26.22 13.79 0.28
C GLU A 336 26.66 12.46 -0.32
N LYS A 337 27.67 12.49 -1.20
CA LYS A 337 28.25 11.27 -1.82
C LYS A 337 27.20 10.31 -2.41
N LYS A 338 26.23 10.84 -3.17
CA LYS A 338 25.08 10.10 -3.76
C LYS A 338 24.03 9.58 -2.75
N THR A 339 24.08 10.03 -1.51
CA THR A 339 23.04 9.78 -0.50
C THR A 339 22.33 11.08 -0.17
N TRP A 340 21.10 11.01 0.34
CA TRP A 340 20.31 12.16 0.72
C TRP A 340 19.92 12.04 2.19
N PRO A 341 20.67 12.67 3.12
CA PRO A 341 20.37 12.60 4.54
C PRO A 341 19.00 13.25 4.84
N ILE A 342 18.16 12.51 5.56
CA ILE A 342 16.86 12.97 6.04
C ILE A 342 17.02 13.38 7.49
N LYS A 343 16.81 14.67 7.77
CA LYS A 343 16.83 15.18 9.14
C LYS A 343 15.58 14.70 9.88
N ILE A 344 15.78 13.98 10.97
CA ILE A 344 14.71 13.53 11.85
C ILE A 344 14.28 14.74 12.70
N PRO A 345 12.98 15.09 12.74
CA PRO A 345 12.49 16.17 13.58
C PRO A 345 12.73 15.86 15.07
N SER A 346 13.16 16.86 15.85
CA SER A 346 13.33 16.72 17.29
C SER A 346 12.03 16.78 18.08
N SER A 347 10.92 17.27 17.48
CA SER A 347 9.59 17.30 18.11
C SER A 347 8.74 16.13 17.60
N LEU A 348 8.54 15.13 18.44
CA LEU A 348 7.89 13.85 18.09
C LEU A 348 6.37 13.85 18.15
N SER A 349 5.77 14.93 18.68
CA SER A 349 4.33 14.96 18.94
C SER A 349 3.47 15.02 17.68
N ASN A 350 4.04 15.40 16.54
CA ASN A 350 3.38 15.43 15.24
C ASN A 350 4.47 15.34 14.17
N ASP A 351 4.66 14.18 13.49
CA ASP A 351 5.29 14.26 12.17
C ASP A 351 6.41 13.33 11.81
N LEU A 352 6.21 12.01 11.73
CA LEU A 352 7.18 11.18 11.02
C LEU A 352 6.63 10.52 9.76
N TYR A 353 5.62 11.14 9.16
CA TYR A 353 5.22 10.83 7.80
C TYR A 353 5.77 11.88 6.84
N TYR A 354 6.46 11.44 5.80
CA TYR A 354 6.91 12.34 4.74
C TYR A 354 6.88 11.67 3.37
N LEU A 355 6.80 12.53 2.37
CA LEU A 355 6.85 12.15 0.97
C LEU A 355 8.19 12.57 0.39
N LEU A 356 8.84 11.68 -0.35
CA LEU A 356 10.06 11.95 -1.09
C LEU A 356 9.75 12.00 -2.58
N LEU A 357 10.22 13.05 -3.24
CA LEU A 357 10.11 13.26 -4.68
C LEU A 357 11.52 13.30 -5.27
N PRO A 358 12.06 12.13 -5.69
CA PRO A 358 13.29 12.10 -6.46
C PRO A 358 13.03 12.63 -7.87
N LEU A 359 13.91 13.50 -8.34
CA LEU A 359 13.79 14.18 -9.63
C LEU A 359 15.05 13.94 -10.47
N SER A 360 14.84 13.60 -11.73
CA SER A 360 15.91 13.48 -12.73
C SER A 360 16.47 14.83 -13.22
N THR A 361 15.77 15.92 -12.92
CA THR A 361 16.13 17.30 -13.26
C THR A 361 15.87 18.25 -12.09
N PHE A 362 16.61 19.36 -12.01
CA PHE A 362 16.36 20.36 -10.99
C PHE A 362 15.05 21.12 -11.28
N LEU A 363 14.23 21.33 -10.25
CA LEU A 363 13.16 22.32 -10.32
C LEU A 363 13.76 23.72 -10.32
N THR A 364 13.18 24.60 -11.12
CA THR A 364 13.50 26.03 -11.08
C THR A 364 12.95 26.67 -9.82
N ASP A 365 13.55 27.78 -9.37
CA ASP A 365 13.08 28.52 -8.19
C ASP A 365 11.61 28.93 -8.31
N ALA A 366 11.17 29.30 -9.51
CA ALA A 366 9.77 29.59 -9.79
C ALA A 366 8.84 28.38 -9.54
N LYS A 367 9.24 27.17 -9.97
CA LYS A 367 8.46 25.95 -9.71
C LYS A 367 8.46 25.59 -8.22
N ILE A 368 9.58 25.77 -7.53
CA ILE A 368 9.69 25.53 -6.09
C ILE A 368 8.78 26.51 -5.34
N ALA A 369 8.77 27.80 -5.70
CA ALA A 369 7.93 28.82 -5.11
C ALA A 369 6.43 28.51 -5.31
N SER A 370 6.02 28.16 -6.55
CA SER A 370 4.63 27.77 -6.83
C SER A 370 4.22 26.53 -6.05
N LEU A 371 5.06 25.49 -6.03
CA LEU A 371 4.79 24.25 -5.29
C LEU A 371 4.65 24.52 -3.79
N ASN A 372 5.55 25.30 -3.20
CA ASN A 372 5.48 25.67 -1.79
C ASN A 372 4.23 26.50 -1.47
N ASN A 373 3.86 27.44 -2.35
CA ASN A 373 2.65 28.23 -2.18
C ASN A 373 1.39 27.35 -2.18
N GLU A 374 1.26 26.44 -3.16
CA GLU A 374 0.09 25.56 -3.25
C GLU A 374 0.00 24.60 -2.05
N ILE A 375 1.14 24.08 -1.57
CA ILE A 375 1.18 23.18 -0.41
C ILE A 375 0.72 23.87 0.86
N LYS A 376 1.13 25.12 1.10
CA LYS A 376 0.69 25.91 2.26
C LYS A 376 -0.84 26.10 2.30
N HIS A 377 -1.48 26.17 1.13
CA HIS A 377 -2.93 26.36 0.99
C HIS A 377 -3.74 25.06 0.97
N LEU A 378 -3.11 23.89 1.08
CA LEU A 378 -3.83 22.62 1.14
C LEU A 378 -4.75 22.58 2.38
N LYS A 379 -6.00 22.18 2.18
CA LYS A 379 -6.91 21.82 3.28
C LYS A 379 -6.56 20.41 3.74
N GLY A 380 -6.12 20.25 4.99
CA GLY A 380 -5.67 18.97 5.54
C GLY A 380 -4.17 18.67 5.36
N PRO A 381 -3.71 17.45 5.68
CA PRO A 381 -2.30 17.06 5.65
C PRO A 381 -1.78 16.83 4.23
N VAL A 382 -0.46 16.90 4.06
CA VAL A 382 0.24 16.55 2.83
C VAL A 382 0.29 15.03 2.65
N THR A 383 -0.55 14.54 1.74
CA THR A 383 -0.64 13.15 1.28
C THR A 383 -0.33 13.02 -0.21
N VAL A 384 -0.09 11.80 -0.71
CA VAL A 384 0.10 11.58 -2.17
C VAL A 384 -1.12 12.07 -2.96
N ALA A 385 -2.33 11.87 -2.44
CA ALA A 385 -3.56 12.33 -3.07
C ALA A 385 -3.63 13.86 -3.15
N SER A 386 -3.16 14.57 -2.12
CA SER A 386 -3.16 16.04 -2.10
C SER A 386 -2.09 16.66 -3.02
N ILE A 387 -0.91 16.03 -3.14
CA ILE A 387 0.24 16.59 -3.88
C ILE A 387 0.23 16.19 -5.35
N SER A 388 -0.24 14.99 -5.69
CA SER A 388 -0.21 14.51 -7.09
C SER A 388 -0.88 15.45 -8.10
N PRO A 389 -2.05 16.06 -7.81
CA PRO A 389 -2.66 17.05 -8.71
C PRO A 389 -1.81 18.30 -8.90
N ILE A 390 -1.14 18.78 -7.84
CA ILE A 390 -0.26 19.95 -7.86
C ILE A 390 0.95 19.67 -8.76
N LEU A 391 1.64 18.54 -8.55
CA LEU A 391 2.79 18.15 -9.36
C LEU A 391 2.44 18.04 -10.84
N LYS A 392 1.27 17.45 -11.16
CA LYS A 392 0.79 17.34 -12.53
C LYS A 392 0.55 18.72 -13.18
N ARG A 393 -0.06 19.66 -12.44
CA ARG A 393 -0.30 21.03 -12.93
C ARG A 393 1.02 21.78 -13.18
N LEU A 394 2.04 21.52 -12.38
CA LEU A 394 3.39 22.09 -12.54
C LEU A 394 4.27 21.32 -13.54
N SER A 395 3.70 20.33 -14.23
CA SER A 395 4.37 19.44 -15.19
C SER A 395 5.58 18.73 -14.57
N ILE A 396 5.42 18.23 -13.35
CA ILE A 396 6.40 17.41 -12.62
C ILE A 396 5.89 15.96 -12.66
N ASN A 397 6.48 15.13 -13.52
CA ASN A 397 6.04 13.76 -13.79
C ASN A 397 6.94 12.73 -13.09
N GLU A 398 7.11 12.88 -11.78
CA GLU A 398 7.94 11.97 -10.98
C GLU A 398 7.11 11.25 -9.92
N ARG A 399 7.56 10.07 -9.50
CA ARG A 399 6.85 9.24 -8.53
C ARG A 399 7.13 9.73 -7.11
N LEU A 400 6.07 9.99 -6.35
CA LEU A 400 6.15 10.20 -4.90
C LEU A 400 6.40 8.87 -4.19
N LEU A 401 7.35 8.88 -3.27
CA LEU A 401 7.65 7.77 -2.36
C LEU A 401 7.22 8.16 -0.95
N GLN A 402 6.64 7.25 -0.19
CA GLN A 402 6.11 7.52 1.15
C GLN A 402 6.95 6.80 2.20
N HIS A 403 7.19 7.45 3.33
CA HIS A 403 7.75 6.80 4.51
C HIS A 403 7.02 7.27 5.77
N LYS A 404 6.89 6.35 6.72
CA LYS A 404 6.34 6.58 8.07
C LYS A 404 7.38 6.08 9.08
N ILE A 405 7.75 6.88 10.05
CA ILE A 405 8.46 6.44 11.25
C ILE A 405 7.43 6.41 12.39
N MET A 406 7.52 5.45 13.30
CA MET A 406 6.59 5.32 14.44
C MET A 406 7.24 5.78 15.71
N THR A 407 6.55 6.61 16.48
CA THR A 407 6.90 6.90 17.88
C THR A 407 6.08 5.96 18.76
N PHE A 408 6.75 5.15 19.57
CA PHE A 408 6.11 4.40 20.65
C PHE A 408 6.25 5.16 21.96
#